data_AF-A0A538J2Z3-F1
#
_entry.id   AF-A0A538J2Z3-F1
#
_cell.length_a   1.000
_cell.length_b   1.000
_cell.length_c   1.000
_cell.angle_alpha   90.00
_cell.angle_beta   90.00
_cell.angle_gamma   90.00
#
_symmetry.space_group_name_H-M   'P 1'
#
loop_
_entity.id
_entity.type
_entity.pdbx_description
1 polymer ?
#
loop_
_entity_poly.entity_id
_entity_poly.type
_entity_poly.pdbx_seq_one_letter_code
_entity_poly.pdbx_strand_id
1 'polypeptide(L)'
;MSRAEVIDRRVVVDSCDFRVEVVGEGIPVVLLHGLGASSVLWHRVRDGLAPGYQVVLVDLRGAGETREIDRKELSLETWAGDLAELLGALGIERPVLVGHSLGASVALKYALSRPDDVRALVLIAADANLSNVGPRMLKAAGLIGDVGLPDWIDEHWSKNPPFSAASLAREPELLDEYRSMLLLNDPDDYVRQCLAVAQAEDLSGRLGEVRRPALVIVGGDDDRTLPEHGRALAARLADGRMLEMPDVGHTLPLEASDEVVAAVRSFLDEVLAGAGVLRAETTPRNSTEGPFGHLDVRFVVGAHTGASLIAFGQSTYPSGATHENHRHPNAEEVVMVVEGRGTQIVGDEALDLGPGDICFIPRNAPHRITGVSDEDLVILWAFGGAASIEQAGYVPLPD
;
A
#
# COMPACT_ATOMS: atom_id res chain seq x y z
N MET A 1 -20.37 3.08 -6.35
CA MET A 1 -19.35 2.57 -5.43
C MET A 1 -19.09 3.67 -4.42
N SER A 2 -19.18 3.40 -3.11
CA SER A 2 -18.79 4.39 -2.10
C SER A 2 -17.29 4.65 -2.22
N ARG A 3 -16.88 5.90 -2.13
CA ARG A 3 -15.46 6.27 -2.06
C ARG A 3 -14.86 5.61 -0.81
N ALA A 4 -13.72 4.93 -0.93
CA ALA A 4 -13.04 4.35 0.22
C ALA A 4 -12.74 5.45 1.24
N GLU A 5 -12.88 5.13 2.53
CA GLU A 5 -12.53 6.07 3.59
C GLU A 5 -11.04 6.40 3.52
N VAL A 6 -10.73 7.70 3.62
CA VAL A 6 -9.36 8.21 3.64
C VAL A 6 -8.99 8.53 5.07
N ILE A 7 -7.99 7.84 5.60
CA ILE A 7 -7.52 8.03 6.98
C ILE A 7 -6.18 8.76 6.93
N ASP A 8 -6.16 9.99 7.40
CA ASP A 8 -4.92 10.73 7.66
C ASP A 8 -4.34 10.33 9.02
N ARG A 9 -3.03 10.06 9.06
CA ARG A 9 -2.29 9.65 10.25
C ARG A 9 -0.99 10.42 10.38
N ARG A 10 -0.64 10.69 11.63
CA ARG A 10 0.68 11.16 12.06
C ARG A 10 1.38 10.03 12.78
N VAL A 11 2.56 9.64 12.31
CA VAL A 11 3.32 8.52 12.88
C VAL A 11 4.70 9.02 13.26
N VAL A 12 5.00 8.98 14.56
CA VAL A 12 6.29 9.44 15.09
C VAL A 12 7.23 8.24 15.20
N VAL A 13 8.27 8.23 14.36
CA VAL A 13 9.36 7.26 14.41
C VAL A 13 10.68 7.97 14.12
N ASP A 14 11.78 7.46 14.69
CA ASP A 14 13.12 7.97 14.45
C ASP A 14 13.28 9.51 14.51
N SER A 15 12.63 10.12 15.51
CA SER A 15 12.61 11.59 15.71
C SER A 15 12.06 12.37 14.51
N CYS A 16 11.08 11.80 13.82
CA CYS A 16 10.35 12.44 12.74
C CYS A 16 8.86 12.08 12.84
N ASP A 17 8.01 13.07 12.64
CA ASP A 17 6.56 12.96 12.63
C ASP A 17 6.08 12.92 11.16
N PHE A 18 5.87 11.69 10.68
CA PHE A 18 5.52 11.41 9.29
C PHE A 18 4.04 11.66 9.01
N ARG A 19 3.76 12.33 7.88
CA ARG A 19 2.42 12.38 7.28
C ARG A 19 2.20 11.08 6.50
N VAL A 20 1.15 10.35 6.88
CA VAL A 20 0.74 9.10 6.24
C VAL A 20 -0.73 9.17 5.88
N GLU A 21 -1.07 8.78 4.66
CA GLU A 21 -2.46 8.57 4.24
C GLU A 21 -2.71 7.09 4.01
N VAL A 22 -3.82 6.57 4.52
CA VAL A 22 -4.24 5.18 4.28
C VAL A 22 -5.61 5.17 3.63
N VAL A 23 -5.72 4.46 2.51
CA VAL A 23 -6.98 4.29 1.77
C VAL A 23 -7.18 2.83 1.39
N GLY A 24 -8.38 2.32 1.65
CA GLY A 24 -8.74 0.93 1.34
C GLY A 24 -8.18 -0.09 2.35
N GLU A 25 -8.43 -1.35 2.05
CA GLU A 25 -8.06 -2.50 2.88
C GLU A 25 -7.47 -3.61 2.00
N GLY A 26 -6.63 -4.46 2.60
CA GLY A 26 -6.08 -5.65 1.97
C GLY A 26 -4.57 -5.64 1.90
N ILE A 27 -4.01 -6.09 0.78
CA ILE A 27 -2.54 -6.20 0.66
C ILE A 27 -1.94 -4.78 0.69
N PRO A 28 -0.97 -4.50 1.56
CA PRO A 28 -0.40 -3.17 1.69
C PRO A 28 0.43 -2.80 0.47
N VAL A 29 0.09 -1.66 -0.15
CA VAL A 29 0.79 -1.04 -1.28
C VAL A 29 1.26 0.34 -0.83
N VAL A 30 2.57 0.48 -0.63
CA VAL A 30 3.16 1.71 -0.09
C VAL A 30 3.69 2.55 -1.24
N LEU A 31 3.19 3.78 -1.37
CA LEU A 31 3.51 4.71 -2.44
C LEU A 31 4.56 5.73 -1.97
N LEU A 32 5.73 5.75 -2.61
CA LEU A 32 6.87 6.60 -2.27
C LEU A 32 7.11 7.63 -3.38
N HIS A 33 6.94 8.92 -3.08
CA HIS A 33 7.03 9.99 -4.06
C HIS A 33 8.48 10.30 -4.50
N GLY A 34 8.61 11.00 -5.63
CA GLY A 34 9.89 11.48 -6.15
C GLY A 34 10.41 12.75 -5.45
N LEU A 35 11.61 13.18 -5.85
CA LEU A 35 12.25 14.39 -5.34
C LEU A 35 11.34 15.61 -5.52
N GLY A 36 11.16 16.40 -4.45
CA GLY A 36 10.39 17.64 -4.52
C GLY A 36 8.90 17.48 -4.68
N ALA A 37 8.41 16.26 -4.56
CA ALA A 37 7.00 15.95 -4.45
C ALA A 37 6.64 15.63 -2.98
N SER A 38 5.40 15.22 -2.77
CA SER A 38 4.91 14.61 -1.54
C SER A 38 3.95 13.49 -1.92
N SER A 39 3.27 12.88 -0.95
CA SER A 39 2.14 11.95 -1.16
C SER A 39 1.10 12.48 -2.15
N VAL A 40 0.93 13.80 -2.27
CA VAL A 40 0.01 14.46 -3.22
C VAL A 40 0.26 14.04 -4.68
N LEU A 41 1.49 13.65 -5.04
CA LEU A 41 1.80 13.11 -6.37
C LEU A 41 0.88 11.96 -6.78
N TRP A 42 0.47 11.15 -5.81
CA TRP A 42 -0.29 9.92 -6.05
C TRP A 42 -1.81 10.13 -6.11
N HIS A 43 -2.32 11.37 -5.98
CA HIS A 43 -3.76 11.61 -5.89
C HIS A 43 -4.56 11.10 -7.12
N ARG A 44 -3.96 11.07 -8.33
CA ARG A 44 -4.58 10.50 -9.54
C ARG A 44 -4.51 8.96 -9.62
N VAL A 45 -3.59 8.33 -8.87
CA VAL A 45 -3.32 6.89 -8.90
C VAL A 45 -4.00 6.14 -7.75
N ARG A 46 -4.04 6.77 -6.57
CA ARG A 46 -4.50 6.19 -5.29
C ARG A 46 -5.87 5.52 -5.39
N ASP A 47 -6.86 6.22 -5.92
CA ASP A 47 -8.25 5.73 -5.93
C ASP A 47 -8.42 4.52 -6.89
N GLY A 48 -7.57 4.41 -7.93
CA GLY A 48 -7.54 3.25 -8.83
C GLY A 48 -6.86 2.01 -8.24
N LEU A 49 -5.93 2.20 -7.29
CA LEU A 49 -5.28 1.10 -6.58
C LEU A 49 -6.09 0.63 -5.36
N ALA A 50 -6.81 1.51 -4.66
CA ALA A 50 -7.52 1.18 -3.42
C ALA A 50 -8.45 -0.06 -3.46
N PRO A 51 -9.12 -0.42 -4.57
CA PRO A 51 -9.91 -1.64 -4.61
C PRO A 51 -9.05 -2.91 -4.48
N GLY A 52 -9.16 -3.59 -3.33
CA GLY A 52 -8.46 -4.84 -3.00
C GLY A 52 -7.06 -4.65 -2.37
N TYR A 53 -6.63 -3.40 -2.20
CA TYR A 53 -5.33 -3.05 -1.65
C TYR A 53 -5.47 -1.99 -0.56
N GLN A 54 -4.67 -2.11 0.50
CA GLN A 54 -4.48 -1.03 1.46
C GLN A 54 -3.39 -0.11 0.91
N VAL A 55 -3.79 1.02 0.32
CA VAL A 55 -2.85 1.98 -0.28
C VAL A 55 -2.37 2.94 0.80
N VAL A 56 -1.05 2.98 1.01
CA VAL A 56 -0.40 3.78 2.05
C VAL A 56 0.52 4.80 1.38
N LEU A 57 0.19 6.08 1.49
CA LEU A 57 0.99 7.16 0.93
C LEU A 57 1.80 7.78 2.05
N VAL A 58 3.08 8.01 1.80
CA VAL A 58 4.01 8.54 2.79
C VAL A 58 4.68 9.79 2.23
N ASP A 59 4.66 10.88 3.00
CA ASP A 59 5.59 11.99 2.79
C ASP A 59 6.95 11.59 3.37
N LEU A 60 7.95 11.43 2.53
CA LEU A 60 9.31 11.08 2.97
C LEU A 60 9.88 12.17 3.89
N ARG A 61 10.88 11.80 4.71
CA ARG A 61 11.61 12.76 5.54
C ARG A 61 12.14 13.91 4.68
N GLY A 62 11.83 15.14 5.09
CA GLY A 62 12.19 16.36 4.38
C GLY A 62 11.26 16.72 3.22
N ALA A 63 10.05 16.15 3.16
CA ALA A 63 9.08 16.42 2.11
C ALA A 63 7.67 16.65 2.65
N GLY A 64 6.87 17.42 1.90
CA GLY A 64 5.46 17.66 2.19
C GLY A 64 5.21 18.12 3.62
N GLU A 65 4.31 17.42 4.32
CA GLU A 65 3.90 17.74 5.67
C GLU A 65 4.66 16.95 6.75
N THR A 66 5.61 16.08 6.38
CA THR A 66 6.45 15.35 7.32
C THR A 66 7.39 16.31 8.06
N ARG A 67 7.39 16.23 9.40
CA ARG A 67 8.14 17.17 10.26
C ARG A 67 9.27 16.46 10.98
N GLU A 68 10.49 16.93 10.80
CA GLU A 68 11.63 16.44 11.57
C GLU A 68 11.62 17.07 12.97
N ILE A 69 11.68 16.22 14.01
CA ILE A 69 11.88 16.66 15.40
C ILE A 69 13.38 16.94 15.58
N ASP A 70 14.21 15.98 15.17
CA ASP A 70 15.66 16.13 15.07
C ASP A 70 16.09 16.01 13.60
N ARG A 71 16.74 17.04 13.07
CA ARG A 71 17.22 17.06 11.68
C ARG A 71 18.35 16.04 11.49
N LYS A 72 18.19 15.16 10.49
CA LYS A 72 19.21 14.17 10.09
C LYS A 72 19.80 14.47 8.73
N GLU A 73 20.96 13.89 8.45
CA GLU A 73 21.48 13.86 7.08
C GLU A 73 20.56 12.98 6.20
N LEU A 74 20.14 13.51 5.05
CA LEU A 74 19.32 12.77 4.11
C LEU A 74 20.21 11.89 3.24
N SER A 75 19.83 10.63 3.10
CA SER A 75 20.51 9.65 2.25
C SER A 75 19.54 8.51 1.95
N LEU A 76 19.87 7.67 0.96
CA LEU A 76 19.10 6.44 0.69
C LEU A 76 19.03 5.54 1.93
N GLU A 77 20.09 5.47 2.72
CA GLU A 77 20.11 4.72 3.99
C GLU A 77 19.13 5.32 5.00
N THR A 78 19.13 6.64 5.18
CA THR A 78 18.22 7.33 6.11
C THR A 78 16.77 7.08 5.71
N TRP A 79 16.40 7.30 4.44
CA TRP A 79 15.02 7.10 3.98
C TRP A 79 14.58 5.63 4.05
N ALA A 80 15.46 4.67 3.73
CA ALA A 80 15.13 3.25 3.86
C ALA A 80 15.03 2.79 5.32
N GLY A 81 15.80 3.40 6.22
CA GLY A 81 15.70 3.21 7.68
C GLY A 81 14.38 3.74 8.22
N ASP A 82 14.03 4.99 7.87
CA ASP A 82 12.76 5.62 8.21
C ASP A 82 11.57 4.76 7.74
N LEU A 83 11.63 4.27 6.50
CA LEU A 83 10.60 3.40 5.96
C LEU A 83 10.45 2.11 6.79
N ALA A 84 11.54 1.51 7.25
CA ALA A 84 11.47 0.30 8.07
C ALA A 84 10.79 0.54 9.42
N GLU A 85 11.17 1.60 10.12
CA GLU A 85 10.55 1.99 11.39
C GLU A 85 9.07 2.35 11.19
N LEU A 86 8.75 3.07 10.11
CA LEU A 86 7.39 3.47 9.78
C LEU A 86 6.50 2.26 9.49
N LEU A 87 6.97 1.30 8.68
CA LEU A 87 6.24 0.07 8.40
C LEU A 87 6.03 -0.74 9.68
N GLY A 88 7.04 -0.83 10.54
CA GLY A 88 6.92 -1.46 11.86
C GLY A 88 5.87 -0.81 12.75
N ALA A 89 5.87 0.52 12.86
CA ALA A 89 4.89 1.27 13.64
C ALA A 89 3.46 1.18 13.09
N LEU A 90 3.31 1.00 11.77
CA LEU A 90 2.02 0.78 11.12
C LEU A 90 1.56 -0.69 11.15
N GLY A 91 2.40 -1.62 11.61
CA GLY A 91 2.11 -3.06 11.59
C GLY A 91 2.05 -3.64 10.17
N ILE A 92 2.74 -3.01 9.21
CA ILE A 92 2.73 -3.41 7.81
C ILE A 92 3.86 -4.41 7.56
N GLU A 93 3.49 -5.65 7.25
CA GLU A 93 4.44 -6.72 6.94
C GLU A 93 4.45 -7.04 5.44
N ARG A 94 5.67 -7.04 4.87
CA ARG A 94 5.93 -7.39 3.47
C ARG A 94 5.04 -6.60 2.49
N PRO A 95 5.12 -5.27 2.45
CA PRO A 95 4.35 -4.49 1.49
C PRO A 95 4.80 -4.74 0.05
N VAL A 96 3.95 -4.38 -0.89
CA VAL A 96 4.39 -3.97 -2.23
C VAL A 96 4.89 -2.53 -2.09
N LEU A 97 6.12 -2.26 -2.53
CA LEU A 97 6.62 -0.87 -2.58
C LEU A 97 6.51 -0.36 -4.02
N VAL A 98 5.81 0.76 -4.18
CA VAL A 98 5.68 1.47 -5.45
C VAL A 98 6.36 2.82 -5.29
N GLY A 99 7.46 3.03 -6.00
CA GLY A 99 8.23 4.26 -5.90
C GLY A 99 8.30 5.00 -7.23
N HIS A 100 8.29 6.33 -7.17
CA HIS A 100 8.58 7.21 -8.31
C HIS A 100 9.94 7.87 -8.13
N SER A 101 10.84 7.77 -9.11
CA SER A 101 12.13 8.47 -9.13
C SER A 101 12.95 8.25 -7.86
N LEU A 102 13.15 9.28 -7.02
CA LEU A 102 13.76 9.14 -5.69
C LEU A 102 13.08 8.04 -4.85
N GLY A 103 11.75 8.02 -4.78
CA GLY A 103 11.00 7.00 -4.05
C GLY A 103 11.24 5.58 -4.58
N ALA A 104 11.51 5.43 -5.88
CA ALA A 104 11.90 4.14 -6.46
C ALA A 104 13.29 3.70 -5.97
N SER A 105 14.23 4.64 -5.86
CA SER A 105 15.57 4.37 -5.30
C SER A 105 15.50 4.02 -3.81
N VAL A 106 14.62 4.67 -3.04
CA VAL A 106 14.35 4.32 -1.64
C VAL A 106 13.75 2.92 -1.52
N ALA A 107 12.76 2.57 -2.35
CA ALA A 107 12.18 1.23 -2.39
C ALA A 107 13.22 0.15 -2.73
N LEU A 108 14.07 0.44 -3.73
CA LEU A 108 15.15 -0.45 -4.13
C LEU A 108 16.18 -0.64 -3.01
N LYS A 109 16.62 0.46 -2.37
CA LYS A 109 17.52 0.43 -1.21
C LYS A 109 16.93 -0.39 -0.06
N TYR A 110 15.65 -0.17 0.25
CA TYR A 110 14.94 -0.92 1.28
C TYR A 110 14.97 -2.43 0.99
N ALA A 111 14.61 -2.83 -0.23
CA ALA A 111 14.62 -4.24 -0.63
C ALA A 111 16.03 -4.87 -0.62
N LEU A 112 17.07 -4.11 -0.94
CA LEU A 112 18.47 -4.57 -0.86
C LEU A 112 18.96 -4.75 0.58
N SER A 113 18.45 -3.94 1.51
CA SER A 113 18.78 -4.08 2.94
C SER A 113 17.91 -5.14 3.63
N ARG A 114 16.70 -5.39 3.11
CA ARG A 114 15.68 -6.26 3.70
C ARG A 114 14.97 -7.11 2.62
N PRO A 115 15.67 -8.05 1.98
CA PRO A 115 15.15 -8.77 0.79
C PRO A 115 13.91 -9.63 1.06
N ASP A 116 13.70 -10.06 2.30
CA ASP A 116 12.56 -10.89 2.68
C ASP A 116 11.33 -10.08 3.13
N ASP A 117 11.49 -8.77 3.34
CA ASP A 117 10.50 -7.88 3.96
C ASP A 117 9.68 -7.09 2.92
N VAL A 118 9.72 -7.47 1.65
CA VAL A 118 8.83 -6.94 0.60
C VAL A 118 8.19 -8.07 -0.19
N ARG A 119 6.97 -7.87 -0.69
CA ARG A 119 6.29 -8.81 -1.59
C ARG A 119 6.74 -8.64 -3.03
N ALA A 120 6.75 -7.39 -3.49
CA ALA A 120 7.11 -7.01 -4.84
C ALA A 120 7.51 -5.53 -4.89
N LEU A 121 8.14 -5.12 -5.99
CA LEU A 121 8.55 -3.75 -6.25
C LEU A 121 7.89 -3.24 -7.54
N VAL A 122 7.46 -1.98 -7.54
CA VAL A 122 7.18 -1.23 -8.75
C VAL A 122 8.04 0.02 -8.74
N LEU A 123 8.93 0.13 -9.72
CA LEU A 123 9.94 1.17 -9.83
C LEU A 123 9.60 2.05 -11.03
N ILE A 124 8.98 3.20 -10.79
CA ILE A 124 8.50 4.13 -11.81
C ILE A 124 9.54 5.22 -12.03
N ALA A 125 10.01 5.39 -13.26
CA ALA A 125 11.05 6.35 -13.64
C ALA A 125 12.31 6.23 -12.74
N ALA A 126 12.81 5.00 -12.61
CA ALA A 126 13.86 4.64 -11.65
C ALA A 126 15.24 4.46 -12.28
N ASP A 127 16.28 4.93 -11.59
CA ASP A 127 17.68 4.68 -11.91
C ASP A 127 18.33 3.92 -10.74
N ALA A 128 19.16 2.91 -11.05
CA ALA A 128 19.94 2.20 -10.04
C ALA A 128 21.09 3.07 -9.48
N ASN A 129 21.49 4.10 -10.22
CA ASN A 129 22.49 5.06 -9.82
C ASN A 129 21.92 6.48 -9.87
N LEU A 130 21.26 6.89 -8.78
CA LEU A 130 20.61 8.20 -8.72
C LEU A 130 21.62 9.37 -8.80
N SER A 131 22.92 9.14 -8.55
CA SER A 131 23.95 10.16 -8.74
C SER A 131 24.14 10.57 -10.22
N ASN A 132 23.58 9.81 -11.18
CA ASN A 132 23.54 10.19 -12.59
C ASN A 132 22.86 11.55 -12.82
N VAL A 133 21.86 11.90 -11.99
CA VAL A 133 21.22 13.23 -12.03
C VAL A 133 21.92 14.27 -11.14
N GLY A 134 22.98 13.89 -10.45
CA GLY A 134 23.70 14.70 -9.46
C GLY A 134 24.15 16.07 -9.95
N PRO A 135 24.78 16.21 -11.15
CA PRO A 135 25.13 17.53 -11.67
C PRO A 135 23.93 18.47 -11.84
N ARG A 136 22.77 17.93 -12.24
CA ARG A 136 21.52 18.70 -12.34
C ARG A 136 21.02 19.12 -10.96
N MET A 137 21.11 18.22 -9.98
CA MET A 137 20.67 18.47 -8.60
C MET A 137 21.55 19.49 -7.88
N LEU A 138 22.87 19.41 -8.02
CA LEU A 138 23.80 20.41 -7.47
C LEU A 138 23.54 21.81 -8.05
N LYS A 139 23.28 21.88 -9.36
CA LYS A 139 22.92 23.13 -10.02
C LYS A 139 21.58 23.68 -9.50
N ALA A 140 20.57 22.82 -9.34
CA ALA A 140 19.28 23.24 -8.79
C ALA A 140 19.42 23.75 -7.34
N ALA A 141 20.15 23.01 -6.49
CA ALA A 141 20.42 23.39 -5.11
C ALA A 141 21.09 24.77 -5.00
N GLY A 142 22.12 25.03 -5.82
CA GLY A 142 22.79 26.34 -5.85
C GLY A 142 21.85 27.47 -6.26
N LEU A 143 21.11 27.28 -7.37
CA LEU A 143 20.18 28.31 -7.86
C LEU A 143 19.03 28.59 -6.86
N ILE A 144 18.48 27.56 -6.22
CA ILE A 144 17.44 27.74 -5.20
C ILE A 144 18.00 28.51 -4.00
N GLY A 145 19.25 28.26 -3.60
CA GLY A 145 19.92 29.06 -2.56
C GLY A 145 20.11 30.53 -2.97
N ASP A 146 20.34 30.80 -4.25
CA ASP A 146 20.58 32.15 -4.77
C ASP A 146 19.29 32.97 -4.99
N VAL A 147 18.25 32.36 -5.56
CA VAL A 147 17.01 33.06 -5.98
C VAL A 147 15.75 32.63 -5.23
N GLY A 148 15.82 31.57 -4.42
CA GLY A 148 14.64 30.98 -3.76
C GLY A 148 13.86 30.02 -4.67
N LEU A 149 13.07 29.14 -4.03
CA LEU A 149 12.33 28.09 -4.75
C LEU A 149 11.30 28.65 -5.75
N PRO A 150 10.43 29.64 -5.42
CA PRO A 150 9.43 30.14 -6.37
C PRO A 150 10.03 30.71 -7.67
N ASP A 151 11.04 31.57 -7.53
CA ASP A 151 11.71 32.21 -8.67
C ASP A 151 12.52 31.19 -9.47
N TRP A 152 13.17 30.23 -8.81
CA TRP A 152 13.81 29.12 -9.51
C TRP A 152 12.80 28.31 -10.34
N ILE A 153 11.61 28.02 -9.81
CA ILE A 153 10.59 27.29 -10.56
C ILE A 153 10.20 28.09 -11.81
N ASP A 154 9.86 29.37 -11.66
CA ASP A 154 9.41 30.23 -12.75
C ASP A 154 10.47 30.43 -13.83
N GLU A 155 11.72 30.64 -13.42
CA GLU A 155 12.79 31.01 -14.33
C GLU A 155 13.52 29.82 -14.95
N HIS A 156 13.49 28.64 -14.31
CA HIS A 156 14.29 27.49 -14.71
C HIS A 156 13.46 26.22 -14.90
N TRP A 157 12.71 25.81 -13.88
CA TRP A 157 11.98 24.53 -13.93
C TRP A 157 10.88 24.55 -15.01
N SER A 158 10.07 25.61 -15.08
CA SER A 158 8.96 25.74 -16.03
C SER A 158 9.41 25.76 -17.50
N LYS A 159 10.68 26.04 -17.77
CA LYS A 159 11.27 26.03 -19.13
C LYS A 159 11.75 24.65 -19.57
N ASN A 160 11.96 23.73 -18.63
CA ASN A 160 12.28 22.34 -18.92
C ASN A 160 11.57 21.42 -17.92
N PRO A 161 10.23 21.34 -17.98
CA PRO A 161 9.45 20.57 -17.04
C PRO A 161 9.58 19.06 -17.31
N PRO A 162 9.40 18.20 -16.29
CA PRO A 162 9.60 16.75 -16.38
C PRO A 162 8.41 16.02 -17.04
N PHE A 163 7.88 16.56 -18.14
CA PHE A 163 6.72 16.04 -18.88
C PHE A 163 7.05 15.87 -20.35
N SER A 164 6.40 14.93 -21.03
CA SER A 164 6.50 14.85 -22.50
C SER A 164 5.79 16.03 -23.15
N ALA A 165 6.21 16.37 -24.37
CA ALA A 165 5.52 17.38 -25.17
C ALA A 165 4.08 16.94 -25.50
N ALA A 166 3.83 15.64 -25.66
CA ALA A 166 2.51 15.10 -25.92
C ALA A 166 1.58 15.24 -24.70
N SER A 167 2.07 14.96 -23.49
CA SER A 167 1.32 15.15 -22.24
C SER A 167 0.94 16.61 -22.05
N LEU A 168 1.89 17.54 -22.22
CA LEU A 168 1.62 18.97 -22.08
C LEU A 168 0.69 19.52 -23.17
N ALA A 169 0.73 18.96 -24.38
CA ALA A 169 -0.20 19.33 -25.44
C ALA A 169 -1.63 18.86 -25.13
N ARG A 170 -1.78 17.72 -24.44
CA ARG A 170 -3.07 17.15 -24.05
C ARG A 170 -3.66 17.83 -22.81
N GLU A 171 -2.82 18.12 -21.81
CA GLU A 171 -3.22 18.72 -20.53
C GLU A 171 -2.16 19.75 -20.08
N PRO A 172 -2.21 20.99 -20.62
CA PRO A 172 -1.26 22.06 -20.26
C PRO A 172 -1.24 22.39 -18.75
N GLU A 173 -2.36 22.16 -18.05
CA GLU A 173 -2.58 22.43 -16.63
C GLU A 173 -1.66 21.58 -15.72
N LEU A 174 -1.07 20.50 -16.24
CA LEU A 174 -0.07 19.69 -15.53
C LEU A 174 1.11 20.54 -15.00
N LEU A 175 1.46 21.63 -15.69
CA LEU A 175 2.52 22.53 -15.24
C LEU A 175 2.15 23.25 -13.94
N ASP A 176 0.94 23.80 -13.87
CA ASP A 176 0.45 24.53 -12.71
C ASP A 176 0.19 23.60 -11.52
N GLU A 177 -0.31 22.40 -11.81
CA GLU A 177 -0.49 21.34 -10.82
C GLU A 177 0.83 20.93 -10.18
N TYR A 178 1.84 20.60 -10.99
CA TYR A 178 3.13 20.18 -10.46
C TYR A 178 3.91 21.32 -9.83
N ARG A 179 3.80 22.55 -10.37
CA ARG A 179 4.31 23.75 -9.69
C ARG A 179 3.70 23.88 -8.30
N SER A 180 2.40 23.69 -8.16
CA SER A 180 1.72 23.75 -6.86
C SER A 180 2.26 22.68 -5.90
N MET A 181 2.51 21.46 -6.39
CA MET A 181 3.12 20.38 -5.59
C MET A 181 4.55 20.73 -5.13
N LEU A 182 5.38 21.31 -6.00
CA LEU A 182 6.73 21.76 -5.63
C LEU A 182 6.68 22.80 -4.52
N LEU A 183 5.76 23.78 -4.64
CA LEU A 183 5.60 24.88 -3.69
C LEU A 183 5.03 24.45 -2.32
N LEU A 184 4.53 23.22 -2.18
CA LEU A 184 4.15 22.65 -0.88
C LEU A 184 5.36 22.19 -0.05
N ASN A 185 6.56 22.13 -0.66
CA ASN A 185 7.77 21.71 0.05
C ASN A 185 8.52 22.90 0.66
N ASP A 186 9.18 22.63 1.79
CA ASP A 186 10.13 23.57 2.37
C ASP A 186 11.36 23.70 1.45
N PRO A 187 11.78 24.93 1.07
CA PRO A 187 12.92 25.14 0.17
C PRO A 187 14.25 24.58 0.70
N ASP A 188 14.52 24.68 2.00
CA ASP A 188 15.77 24.18 2.59
C ASP A 188 15.79 22.65 2.55
N ASP A 189 14.64 22.02 2.80
CA ASP A 189 14.52 20.57 2.70
C ASP A 189 14.60 20.08 1.25
N TYR A 190 14.03 20.79 0.29
CA TYR A 190 14.23 20.50 -1.14
C TYR A 190 15.73 20.53 -1.51
N VAL A 191 16.46 21.56 -1.07
CA VAL A 191 17.90 21.67 -1.30
C VAL A 191 18.64 20.49 -0.65
N ARG A 192 18.30 20.12 0.59
CA ARG A 192 18.89 18.94 1.25
C ARG A 192 18.64 17.66 0.47
N GLN A 193 17.43 17.45 -0.05
CA GLN A 193 17.12 16.30 -0.89
C GLN A 193 17.96 16.32 -2.18
N CYS A 194 18.10 17.47 -2.86
CA CYS A 194 18.96 17.58 -4.04
C CYS A 194 20.42 17.19 -3.74
N LEU A 195 20.98 17.66 -2.63
CA LEU A 195 22.34 17.32 -2.21
C LEU A 195 22.49 15.82 -1.92
N ALA A 196 21.51 15.23 -1.22
CA ALA A 196 21.49 13.80 -0.92
C ALA A 196 21.40 12.94 -2.20
N VAL A 197 20.56 13.34 -3.15
CA VAL A 197 20.45 12.68 -4.46
C VAL A 197 21.78 12.76 -5.22
N ALA A 198 22.43 13.92 -5.22
CA ALA A 198 23.71 14.09 -5.90
C ALA A 198 24.85 13.23 -5.32
N GLN A 199 24.73 12.83 -4.05
CA GLN A 199 25.70 11.99 -3.34
C GLN A 199 25.21 10.56 -3.13
N ALA A 200 24.09 10.17 -3.75
CA ALA A 200 23.51 8.85 -3.58
C ALA A 200 24.47 7.75 -4.01
N GLU A 201 24.49 6.65 -3.25
CA GLU A 201 25.27 5.47 -3.58
C GLU A 201 24.78 4.82 -4.89
N ASP A 202 25.69 4.18 -5.62
CA ASP A 202 25.34 3.38 -6.80
C ASP A 202 24.88 1.97 -6.37
N LEU A 203 23.60 1.68 -6.57
CA LEU A 203 23.00 0.38 -6.25
C LEU A 203 23.12 -0.64 -7.38
N SER A 204 23.61 -0.23 -8.56
CA SER A 204 23.68 -1.06 -9.76
C SER A 204 24.33 -2.41 -9.52
N GLY A 205 25.44 -2.43 -8.76
CA GLY A 205 26.22 -3.63 -8.47
C GLY A 205 25.46 -4.72 -7.69
N ARG A 206 24.35 -4.36 -7.04
CA ARG A 206 23.61 -5.21 -6.10
C ARG A 206 22.24 -5.65 -6.60
N LEU A 207 21.80 -5.20 -7.77
CA LEU A 207 20.44 -5.45 -8.28
C LEU A 207 20.04 -6.94 -8.31
N GLY A 208 20.99 -7.85 -8.57
CA GLY A 208 20.74 -9.30 -8.54
C GLY A 208 20.46 -9.89 -7.15
N GLU A 209 20.68 -9.12 -6.07
CA GLU A 209 20.30 -9.49 -4.70
C GLU A 209 18.79 -9.31 -4.47
N VAL A 210 18.10 -8.50 -5.28
CA VAL A 210 16.65 -8.33 -5.22
C VAL A 210 15.98 -9.55 -5.85
N ARG A 211 15.50 -10.45 -4.99
CA ARG A 211 14.87 -11.72 -5.39
C ARG A 211 13.35 -11.65 -5.59
N ARG A 212 12.73 -10.57 -5.12
CA ARG A 212 11.28 -10.39 -5.23
C ARG A 212 10.91 -9.87 -6.63
N PRO A 213 9.73 -10.23 -7.15
CA PRO A 213 9.26 -9.73 -8.44
C PRO A 213 9.29 -8.20 -8.47
N ALA A 214 9.78 -7.65 -9.58
CA ALA A 214 9.91 -6.21 -9.75
C ALA A 214 9.44 -5.77 -11.14
N LEU A 215 8.56 -4.78 -11.18
CA LEU A 215 8.17 -4.10 -12.41
C LEU A 215 8.88 -2.75 -12.49
N VAL A 216 9.59 -2.49 -13.59
CA VAL A 216 10.13 -1.18 -13.92
C VAL A 216 9.22 -0.53 -14.96
N ILE A 217 8.74 0.69 -14.69
CA ILE A 217 7.93 1.47 -15.62
C ILE A 217 8.69 2.74 -15.98
N VAL A 218 8.86 3.05 -17.26
CA VAL A 218 9.50 4.30 -17.73
C VAL A 218 8.67 4.96 -18.81
N GLY A 219 8.71 6.29 -18.87
CA GLY A 219 8.17 7.05 -19.99
C GLY A 219 9.14 7.03 -21.17
N GLY A 220 8.64 6.82 -22.38
CA GLY A 220 9.45 6.80 -23.60
C GLY A 220 10.15 8.12 -23.90
N ASP A 221 9.60 9.24 -23.39
CA ASP A 221 10.13 10.60 -23.52
C ASP A 221 10.78 11.11 -22.21
N ASP A 222 11.06 10.22 -21.25
CA ASP A 222 11.70 10.60 -19.98
C ASP A 222 13.14 11.08 -20.21
N ASP A 223 13.39 12.36 -19.95
CA ASP A 223 14.70 13.02 -20.08
C ASP A 223 15.53 13.05 -18.78
N ARG A 224 14.98 12.55 -17.68
CA ARG A 224 15.63 12.52 -16.36
C ARG A 224 16.18 11.14 -16.07
N THR A 225 15.35 10.14 -16.32
CA THR A 225 15.67 8.72 -16.18
C THR A 225 15.39 8.05 -17.51
N LEU A 226 16.42 8.02 -18.34
CA LEU A 226 16.30 7.59 -19.72
C LEU A 226 15.74 6.16 -19.80
N PRO A 227 14.93 5.81 -20.83
CA PRO A 227 14.41 4.45 -21.00
C PRO A 227 15.48 3.35 -20.98
N GLU A 228 16.69 3.66 -21.44
CA GLU A 228 17.86 2.78 -21.33
C GLU A 228 18.27 2.45 -19.89
N HIS A 229 18.15 3.40 -18.95
CA HIS A 229 18.42 3.16 -17.53
C HIS A 229 17.39 2.21 -16.94
N GLY A 230 16.10 2.44 -17.22
CA GLY A 230 15.03 1.53 -16.80
C GLY A 230 15.20 0.12 -17.37
N ARG A 231 15.54 0.00 -18.66
CA ARG A 231 15.81 -1.29 -19.31
C ARG A 231 17.01 -2.02 -18.70
N ALA A 232 18.08 -1.29 -18.40
CA ALA A 232 19.26 -1.83 -17.73
C ALA A 232 18.98 -2.27 -16.29
N LEU A 233 18.16 -1.50 -15.56
CA LEU A 233 17.67 -1.85 -14.22
C LEU A 233 16.86 -3.15 -14.26
N ALA A 234 15.83 -3.22 -15.11
CA ALA A 234 14.98 -4.40 -15.25
C ALA A 234 15.79 -5.66 -15.61
N ALA A 235 16.74 -5.55 -16.53
CA ALA A 235 17.57 -6.68 -16.97
C ALA A 235 18.52 -7.23 -15.88
N ARG A 236 18.81 -6.44 -14.84
CA ARG A 236 19.74 -6.83 -13.76
C ARG A 236 19.05 -7.29 -12.47
N LEU A 237 17.74 -7.07 -12.36
CA LEU A 237 16.91 -7.60 -11.28
C LEU A 237 16.68 -9.11 -11.51
N ALA A 238 16.61 -9.91 -10.44
CA ALA A 238 16.51 -11.36 -10.57
C ALA A 238 15.18 -11.82 -11.20
N ASP A 239 14.09 -11.10 -10.91
CA ASP A 239 12.76 -11.26 -11.51
C ASP A 239 12.24 -9.88 -11.93
N GLY A 240 12.97 -9.27 -12.88
CA GLY A 240 12.69 -7.94 -13.40
C GLY A 240 11.84 -7.95 -14.67
N ARG A 241 10.82 -7.10 -14.70
CA ARG A 241 9.96 -6.83 -15.86
C ARG A 241 10.08 -5.36 -16.23
N MET A 242 9.83 -5.06 -17.49
CA MET A 242 9.93 -3.69 -18.01
C MET A 242 8.64 -3.32 -18.76
N LEU A 243 8.13 -2.12 -18.50
CA LEU A 243 7.10 -1.47 -19.28
C LEU A 243 7.58 -0.07 -19.68
N GLU A 244 7.60 0.19 -20.97
CA GLU A 244 7.89 1.52 -21.53
C GLU A 244 6.58 2.12 -22.06
N MET A 245 6.22 3.30 -21.56
CA MET A 245 4.99 4.01 -21.96
C MET A 245 5.34 5.07 -23.01
N PRO A 246 4.94 4.89 -24.29
CA PRO A 246 5.26 5.85 -25.34
C PRO A 246 4.60 7.21 -25.07
N ASP A 247 5.22 8.28 -25.54
CA ASP A 247 4.71 9.66 -25.44
C ASP A 247 4.49 10.16 -23.99
N VAL A 248 5.14 9.54 -23.01
CA VAL A 248 5.08 9.91 -21.58
C VAL A 248 6.47 10.33 -21.11
N GLY A 249 6.55 11.40 -20.33
CA GLY A 249 7.77 11.93 -19.73
C GLY A 249 8.12 11.28 -18.38
N HIS A 250 8.73 12.07 -17.50
CA HIS A 250 9.25 11.59 -16.22
C HIS A 250 8.17 11.50 -15.14
N THR A 251 7.04 12.19 -15.26
CA THR A 251 6.04 12.34 -14.20
C THR A 251 4.83 11.44 -14.48
N LEU A 252 5.08 10.16 -14.72
CA LEU A 252 4.09 9.16 -15.11
C LEU A 252 2.81 9.15 -14.24
N PRO A 253 2.87 9.30 -12.89
CA PRO A 253 1.66 9.33 -12.07
C PRO A 253 0.68 10.46 -12.39
N LEU A 254 1.14 11.55 -13.00
CA LEU A 254 0.29 12.64 -13.47
C LEU A 254 -0.02 12.54 -14.97
N GLU A 255 0.98 12.14 -15.77
CA GLU A 255 0.86 12.07 -17.22
C GLU A 255 -0.02 10.90 -17.69
N ALA A 256 0.09 9.73 -17.07
CA ALA A 256 -0.54 8.49 -17.54
C ALA A 256 -1.08 7.69 -16.34
N SER A 257 -1.87 8.36 -15.48
CA SER A 257 -2.33 7.79 -14.21
C SER A 257 -3.11 6.48 -14.37
N ASP A 258 -3.98 6.41 -15.38
CA ASP A 258 -4.83 5.24 -15.62
C ASP A 258 -4.00 4.06 -16.13
N GLU A 259 -3.03 4.32 -17.01
CA GLU A 259 -2.08 3.33 -17.52
C GLU A 259 -1.15 2.84 -16.41
N VAL A 260 -0.70 3.73 -15.52
CA VAL A 260 0.08 3.35 -14.33
C VAL A 260 -0.75 2.45 -13.42
N VAL A 261 -1.99 2.82 -13.10
CA VAL A 261 -2.89 1.97 -12.30
C VAL A 261 -3.06 0.60 -12.96
N ALA A 262 -3.37 0.55 -14.26
CA ALA A 262 -3.60 -0.70 -14.98
C ALA A 262 -2.34 -1.59 -14.98
N ALA A 263 -1.16 -1.01 -15.21
CA ALA A 263 0.11 -1.73 -15.21
C ALA A 263 0.44 -2.31 -13.83
N VAL A 264 0.30 -1.50 -12.77
CA VAL A 264 0.53 -1.95 -11.39
C VAL A 264 -0.43 -3.08 -11.04
N ARG A 265 -1.73 -2.91 -11.27
CA ARG A 265 -2.73 -3.94 -10.96
C ARG A 265 -2.45 -5.24 -11.72
N SER A 266 -2.21 -5.18 -13.02
CA SER A 266 -1.90 -6.37 -13.83
C SER A 266 -0.67 -7.11 -13.32
N PHE A 267 0.37 -6.37 -12.92
CA PHE A 267 1.57 -6.97 -12.35
C PHE A 267 1.30 -7.62 -11.00
N LEU A 268 0.57 -6.95 -10.11
CA LEU A 268 0.21 -7.47 -8.80
C LEU A 268 -0.70 -8.69 -8.90
N ASP A 269 -1.68 -8.69 -9.80
CA ASP A 269 -2.53 -9.85 -10.04
C ASP A 269 -1.69 -11.05 -10.50
N GLU A 270 -0.67 -10.85 -11.32
CA GLU A 270 0.23 -11.92 -11.77
C GLU A 270 1.10 -12.48 -10.61
N VAL A 271 1.74 -11.60 -9.83
CA VAL A 271 2.74 -12.03 -8.84
C VAL A 271 2.15 -12.40 -7.48
N LEU A 272 0.95 -11.89 -7.16
CA LEU A 272 0.23 -12.18 -5.92
C LEU A 272 -0.76 -13.33 -6.09
N ALA A 273 -1.21 -13.66 -7.30
CA ALA A 273 -1.98 -14.89 -7.57
C ALA A 273 -1.21 -16.17 -7.21
N GLY A 274 0.12 -16.09 -7.03
CA GLY A 274 0.99 -17.16 -6.56
C GLY A 274 1.16 -17.24 -5.04
N ALA A 275 0.48 -16.41 -4.23
CA ALA A 275 0.44 -16.60 -2.78
C ALA A 275 -0.15 -18.00 -2.52
N GLY A 276 0.70 -18.93 -2.04
CA GLY A 276 0.41 -20.36 -2.05
C GLY A 276 -0.89 -20.76 -1.36
N VAL A 277 -1.21 -22.06 -1.39
CA VAL A 277 -2.42 -22.61 -0.76
C VAL A 277 -2.51 -22.18 0.71
N LEU A 278 -3.45 -21.27 1.01
CA LEU A 278 -3.75 -20.86 2.38
C LEU A 278 -4.41 -22.02 3.11
N ARG A 279 -3.82 -22.42 4.24
CA ARG A 279 -4.44 -23.37 5.17
C ARG A 279 -5.05 -22.57 6.31
N ALA A 280 -6.27 -22.93 6.74
CA ALA A 280 -6.92 -22.28 7.87
C ALA A 280 -6.03 -22.31 9.14
N GLU A 281 -5.26 -23.38 9.36
CA GLU A 281 -4.31 -23.50 10.47
C GLU A 281 -3.15 -22.49 10.45
N THR A 282 -2.92 -21.85 9.31
CA THR A 282 -1.83 -20.89 9.08
C THR A 282 -2.30 -19.44 9.00
N THR A 283 -3.60 -19.18 9.14
CA THR A 283 -4.13 -17.83 9.18
C THR A 283 -4.08 -17.29 10.62
N PRO A 284 -3.91 -15.98 10.83
CA PRO A 284 -3.83 -15.40 12.16
C PRO A 284 -5.07 -15.78 12.97
N ARG A 285 -4.86 -16.31 14.17
CA ARG A 285 -5.94 -16.49 15.14
C ARG A 285 -6.40 -15.12 15.63
N ASN A 286 -7.68 -15.01 15.91
CA ASN A 286 -8.23 -13.94 16.72
C ASN A 286 -7.46 -13.76 18.04
N SER A 287 -7.44 -12.53 18.55
CA SER A 287 -6.75 -12.21 19.80
C SER A 287 -7.34 -13.01 20.96
N THR A 288 -6.53 -13.33 21.98
CA THR A 288 -7.02 -13.96 23.23
C THR A 288 -7.90 -13.04 24.09
N GLU A 289 -8.12 -11.80 23.64
CA GLU A 289 -8.95 -10.79 24.30
C GLU A 289 -10.13 -10.39 23.39
N GLY A 290 -11.16 -9.75 23.96
CA GLY A 290 -12.34 -9.31 23.21
C GLY A 290 -13.39 -10.42 22.95
N PRO A 291 -14.43 -10.14 22.14
CA PRO A 291 -15.64 -10.98 22.03
C PRO A 291 -15.38 -12.35 21.39
N PHE A 292 -14.23 -12.51 20.74
CA PHE A 292 -13.81 -13.77 20.15
C PHE A 292 -12.77 -14.51 21.00
N GLY A 293 -12.28 -13.96 22.12
CA GLY A 293 -11.06 -14.43 22.79
C GLY A 293 -11.06 -15.90 23.26
N HIS A 294 -12.24 -16.50 23.39
CA HIS A 294 -12.45 -17.89 23.75
C HIS A 294 -12.71 -18.84 22.55
N LEU A 295 -12.71 -18.32 21.32
CA LEU A 295 -12.93 -19.05 20.08
C LEU A 295 -11.63 -19.15 19.27
N ASP A 296 -11.52 -20.11 18.35
CA ASP A 296 -10.48 -20.13 17.30
C ASP A 296 -11.13 -19.75 15.96
N VAL A 297 -11.01 -18.47 15.58
CA VAL A 297 -11.59 -17.91 14.34
C VAL A 297 -10.48 -17.67 13.33
N ARG A 298 -10.68 -18.19 12.11
CA ARG A 298 -9.69 -18.19 11.03
C ARG A 298 -10.32 -17.65 9.75
N PHE A 299 -9.73 -16.60 9.19
CA PHE A 299 -10.13 -16.05 7.90
C PHE A 299 -9.27 -16.68 6.80
N VAL A 300 -9.90 -17.39 5.86
CA VAL A 300 -9.21 -18.05 4.73
C VAL A 300 -9.30 -17.19 3.47
N VAL A 301 -10.44 -16.53 3.26
CA VAL A 301 -10.64 -15.51 2.23
C VAL A 301 -11.12 -14.23 2.92
N GLY A 302 -10.58 -13.08 2.53
CA GLY A 302 -11.03 -11.79 3.04
C GLY A 302 -10.20 -10.65 2.47
N ALA A 303 -10.31 -9.45 3.06
CA ALA A 303 -9.60 -8.27 2.60
C ALA A 303 -8.08 -8.53 2.49
N HIS A 304 -7.50 -9.21 3.47
CA HIS A 304 -6.08 -9.60 3.50
C HIS A 304 -5.64 -10.51 2.32
N THR A 305 -6.57 -11.19 1.64
CA THR A 305 -6.32 -11.96 0.40
C THR A 305 -6.77 -11.22 -0.86
N GLY A 306 -7.15 -9.95 -0.76
CA GLY A 306 -7.66 -9.12 -1.86
C GLY A 306 -9.15 -9.32 -2.17
N ALA A 307 -9.89 -10.11 -1.39
CA ALA A 307 -11.33 -10.22 -1.57
C ALA A 307 -12.01 -8.90 -1.14
N SER A 308 -13.06 -8.50 -1.87
CA SER A 308 -13.78 -7.25 -1.62
C SER A 308 -15.28 -7.43 -1.35
N LEU A 309 -15.82 -8.62 -1.60
CA LEU A 309 -17.26 -8.90 -1.50
C LEU A 309 -17.58 -10.07 -0.55
N ILE A 310 -16.56 -10.85 -0.18
CA ILE A 310 -16.73 -12.05 0.62
C ILE A 310 -15.58 -12.18 1.62
N ALA A 311 -15.94 -12.47 2.86
CA ALA A 311 -15.06 -13.09 3.84
C ALA A 311 -15.50 -14.55 3.97
N PHE A 312 -14.56 -15.47 4.05
CA PHE A 312 -14.83 -16.88 4.29
C PHE A 312 -13.85 -17.41 5.31
N GLY A 313 -14.35 -18.15 6.29
CA GLY A 313 -13.55 -18.60 7.40
C GLY A 313 -14.08 -19.86 8.07
N GLN A 314 -13.33 -20.26 9.08
CA GLN A 314 -13.68 -21.33 10.00
C GLN A 314 -13.71 -20.76 11.41
N SER A 315 -14.66 -21.21 12.22
CA SER A 315 -14.64 -21.00 13.67
C SER A 315 -14.72 -22.33 14.39
N THR A 316 -13.86 -22.52 15.39
CA THR A 316 -13.94 -23.62 16.34
C THR A 316 -14.35 -23.08 17.70
N TYR A 317 -15.44 -23.62 18.21
CA TYR A 317 -16.01 -23.34 19.51
C TYR A 317 -15.62 -24.48 20.45
N PRO A 318 -14.84 -24.21 21.52
CA PRO A 318 -14.64 -25.18 22.57
C PRO A 318 -15.97 -25.72 23.09
N SER A 319 -16.02 -26.96 23.57
CA SER A 319 -17.23 -27.54 24.17
C SER A 319 -17.93 -26.58 25.15
N GLY A 320 -19.24 -26.34 24.91
CA GLY A 320 -20.07 -25.43 25.70
C GLY A 320 -19.86 -23.93 25.45
N ALA A 321 -18.96 -23.55 24.54
CA ALA A 321 -18.71 -22.14 24.20
C ALA A 321 -19.86 -21.53 23.40
N THR A 322 -20.08 -20.24 23.63
CA THR A 322 -21.11 -19.43 22.96
C THR A 322 -20.45 -18.25 22.28
N HIS A 323 -20.87 -17.93 21.05
CA HIS A 323 -20.63 -16.61 20.48
C HIS A 323 -21.65 -15.63 21.06
N GLU A 324 -21.19 -14.48 21.56
CA GLU A 324 -22.06 -13.45 22.12
C GLU A 324 -23.15 -13.04 21.12
N ASN A 325 -24.31 -12.62 21.64
CA ASN A 325 -25.38 -12.10 20.80
C ASN A 325 -24.91 -10.81 20.09
N HIS A 326 -25.04 -10.75 18.77
CA HIS A 326 -24.56 -9.61 17.98
C HIS A 326 -25.31 -9.51 16.64
N ARG A 327 -24.98 -8.48 15.85
CA ARG A 327 -25.45 -8.33 14.48
C ARG A 327 -24.41 -7.65 13.58
N HIS A 328 -24.50 -7.97 12.29
CA HIS A 328 -23.68 -7.39 11.22
C HIS A 328 -24.53 -6.43 10.35
N PRO A 329 -24.43 -5.10 10.51
CA PRO A 329 -25.28 -4.15 9.79
C PRO A 329 -25.03 -4.13 8.28
N ASN A 330 -23.84 -4.51 7.82
CA ASN A 330 -23.42 -4.35 6.43
C ASN A 330 -23.30 -5.67 5.65
N ALA A 331 -23.42 -6.82 6.32
CA ALA A 331 -23.22 -8.13 5.71
C ALA A 331 -24.38 -9.08 6.00
N GLU A 332 -24.66 -9.95 5.03
CA GLU A 332 -25.38 -11.21 5.27
C GLU A 332 -24.37 -12.27 5.72
N GLU A 333 -24.81 -13.31 6.41
CA GLU A 333 -23.93 -14.40 6.83
C GLU A 333 -24.54 -15.77 6.52
N VAL A 334 -23.68 -16.72 6.16
CA VAL A 334 -24.03 -18.14 6.08
C VAL A 334 -23.08 -18.91 6.97
N VAL A 335 -23.62 -19.83 7.76
CA VAL A 335 -22.85 -20.79 8.55
C VAL A 335 -23.17 -22.22 8.10
N MET A 336 -22.16 -23.08 8.07
CA MET A 336 -22.28 -24.51 7.82
C MET A 336 -21.57 -25.27 8.94
N VAL A 337 -22.25 -26.21 9.58
CA VAL A 337 -21.62 -27.05 10.60
C VAL A 337 -20.82 -28.17 9.93
N VAL A 338 -19.56 -28.30 10.33
CA VAL A 338 -18.66 -29.37 9.88
C VAL A 338 -18.60 -30.49 10.92
N GLU A 339 -18.46 -30.14 12.20
CA GLU A 339 -18.30 -31.06 13.32
C GLU A 339 -19.02 -30.53 14.57
N GLY A 340 -19.42 -31.42 15.48
CA GLY A 340 -20.13 -31.06 16.71
C GLY A 340 -21.60 -30.73 16.49
N ARG A 341 -22.24 -30.20 17.55
CA ARG A 341 -23.64 -29.74 17.52
C ARG A 341 -23.75 -28.38 18.18
N GLY A 342 -24.62 -27.56 17.62
CA GLY A 342 -24.90 -26.23 18.16
C GLY A 342 -26.37 -25.85 18.04
N THR A 343 -26.73 -24.77 18.73
CA THR A 343 -28.00 -24.09 18.52
C THR A 343 -27.70 -22.70 17.98
N GLN A 344 -28.26 -22.40 16.80
CA GLN A 344 -28.22 -21.07 16.19
C GLN A 344 -29.51 -20.34 16.51
N ILE A 345 -29.39 -19.14 17.04
CA ILE A 345 -30.51 -18.23 17.24
C ILE A 345 -30.39 -17.10 16.22
N VAL A 346 -31.47 -16.79 15.50
CA VAL A 346 -31.57 -15.66 14.58
C VAL A 346 -32.90 -14.93 14.83
N GLY A 347 -32.83 -13.72 15.38
CA GLY A 347 -34.00 -13.02 15.90
C GLY A 347 -34.68 -13.83 17.01
N ASP A 348 -35.95 -14.20 16.80
CA ASP A 348 -36.75 -15.00 17.74
C ASP A 348 -36.75 -16.50 17.41
N GLU A 349 -36.05 -16.91 16.34
CA GLU A 349 -36.00 -18.31 15.89
C GLU A 349 -34.76 -19.01 16.44
N ALA A 350 -34.94 -20.25 16.91
CA ALA A 350 -33.87 -21.12 17.36
C ALA A 350 -33.84 -22.40 16.50
N LEU A 351 -32.66 -22.75 16.03
CA LEU A 351 -32.41 -23.89 15.15
C LEU A 351 -31.32 -24.76 15.77
N ASP A 352 -31.61 -26.04 15.96
CA ASP A 352 -30.59 -27.02 16.27
C ASP A 352 -29.83 -27.39 14.99
N LEU A 353 -28.50 -27.30 15.04
CA LEU A 353 -27.61 -27.58 13.93
C LEU A 353 -26.70 -28.76 14.27
N GLY A 354 -26.48 -29.62 13.28
CA GLY A 354 -25.46 -30.66 13.27
C GLY A 354 -24.71 -30.72 11.94
N PRO A 355 -23.76 -31.66 11.78
CA PRO A 355 -22.88 -31.71 10.61
C PRO A 355 -23.66 -31.76 9.29
N GLY A 356 -23.33 -30.83 8.38
CA GLY A 356 -23.98 -30.66 7.09
C GLY A 356 -25.12 -29.66 7.06
N ASP A 357 -25.63 -29.21 8.22
CA ASP A 357 -26.65 -28.17 8.27
C ASP A 357 -26.06 -26.81 7.89
N ILE A 358 -26.85 -26.03 7.15
CA ILE A 358 -26.51 -24.69 6.68
C ILE A 358 -27.57 -23.71 7.16
N CYS A 359 -27.16 -22.62 7.82
CA CYS A 359 -28.06 -21.56 8.28
C CYS A 359 -27.69 -20.23 7.61
N PHE A 360 -28.70 -19.53 7.10
CA PHE A 360 -28.56 -18.18 6.58
C PHE A 360 -29.02 -17.17 7.62
N ILE A 361 -28.20 -16.15 7.83
CA ILE A 361 -28.43 -15.05 8.75
C ILE A 361 -28.61 -13.78 7.90
N PRO A 362 -29.81 -13.19 7.88
CA PRO A 362 -30.07 -11.98 7.12
C PRO A 362 -29.22 -10.81 7.62
N ARG A 363 -28.93 -9.87 6.72
CA ARG A 363 -28.24 -8.63 7.08
C ARG A 363 -28.88 -7.94 8.27
N ASN A 364 -28.06 -7.54 9.23
CA ASN A 364 -28.44 -6.82 10.45
C ASN A 364 -29.38 -7.59 11.39
N ALA A 365 -29.59 -8.90 11.17
CA ALA A 365 -30.35 -9.74 12.09
C ALA A 365 -29.53 -10.04 13.36
N PRO A 366 -30.10 -9.83 14.57
CA PRO A 366 -29.54 -10.35 15.81
C PRO A 366 -29.35 -11.86 15.72
N HIS A 367 -28.18 -12.36 16.08
CA HIS A 367 -27.95 -13.80 16.09
C HIS A 367 -26.85 -14.19 17.08
N ARG A 368 -26.88 -15.47 17.49
CA ARG A 368 -25.84 -16.13 18.27
C ARG A 368 -25.77 -17.61 17.95
N ILE A 369 -24.60 -18.20 18.15
CA ILE A 369 -24.42 -19.66 18.07
C ILE A 369 -23.79 -20.18 19.36
N THR A 370 -24.30 -21.32 19.83
CA THR A 370 -23.82 -21.96 21.06
C THR A 370 -23.52 -23.42 20.77
N GLY A 371 -22.32 -23.89 21.13
CA GLY A 371 -22.00 -25.31 21.15
C GLY A 371 -22.74 -26.01 22.30
N VAL A 372 -23.44 -27.10 22.01
CA VAL A 372 -24.28 -27.83 23.00
C VAL A 372 -23.82 -29.27 23.25
N SER A 373 -22.67 -29.66 22.71
CA SER A 373 -22.06 -30.99 22.87
C SER A 373 -20.85 -30.98 23.83
N ASP A 374 -20.49 -32.16 24.32
CA ASP A 374 -19.21 -32.44 25.03
C ASP A 374 -17.99 -32.41 24.09
N GLU A 375 -18.22 -32.12 22.80
CA GLU A 375 -17.23 -31.98 21.73
C GLU A 375 -17.24 -30.55 21.19
N ASP A 376 -16.14 -30.13 20.59
CA ASP A 376 -16.02 -28.81 19.95
C ASP A 376 -16.99 -28.69 18.77
N LEU A 377 -17.57 -27.51 18.59
CA LEU A 377 -18.38 -27.18 17.42
C LEU A 377 -17.47 -26.50 16.39
N VAL A 378 -17.37 -27.10 15.19
CA VAL A 378 -16.59 -26.54 14.08
C VAL A 378 -17.55 -26.09 12.98
N ILE A 379 -17.49 -24.81 12.63
CA ILE A 379 -18.29 -24.24 11.56
C ILE A 379 -17.41 -23.62 10.48
N LEU A 380 -17.88 -23.68 9.23
CA LEU A 380 -17.46 -22.79 8.16
C LEU A 380 -18.47 -21.67 8.05
N TRP A 381 -18.01 -20.46 7.76
CA TRP A 381 -18.90 -19.31 7.62
C TRP A 381 -18.44 -18.38 6.50
N ALA A 382 -19.38 -17.61 5.96
CA ALA A 382 -19.11 -16.62 4.94
C ALA A 382 -19.93 -15.34 5.15
N PHE A 383 -19.31 -14.18 4.94
CA PHE A 383 -20.02 -12.91 4.83
C PHE A 383 -20.34 -12.59 3.37
N GLY A 384 -21.59 -12.24 3.09
CA GLY A 384 -22.03 -11.69 1.82
C GLY A 384 -22.05 -10.17 1.87
N GLY A 385 -21.26 -9.52 1.02
CA GLY A 385 -21.19 -8.06 0.90
C GLY A 385 -20.13 -7.37 1.76
N ALA A 386 -19.28 -8.16 2.45
CA ALA A 386 -18.15 -7.66 3.23
C ALA A 386 -16.99 -8.67 3.17
N ALA A 387 -15.75 -8.19 3.19
CA ALA A 387 -14.53 -9.00 3.17
C ALA A 387 -13.75 -9.01 4.50
N SER A 388 -14.27 -8.36 5.54
CA SER A 388 -13.71 -8.32 6.90
C SER A 388 -14.82 -8.13 7.93
N ILE A 389 -14.52 -8.36 9.22
CA ILE A 389 -15.48 -8.07 10.33
C ILE A 389 -15.75 -6.57 10.39
N GLU A 390 -14.71 -5.76 10.20
CA GLU A 390 -14.79 -4.30 10.19
C GLU A 390 -15.76 -3.81 9.11
N GLN A 391 -15.64 -4.35 7.89
CA GLN A 391 -16.58 -4.04 6.80
C GLN A 391 -18.00 -4.54 7.10
N ALA A 392 -18.14 -5.75 7.64
CA ALA A 392 -19.44 -6.30 8.03
C ALA A 392 -20.12 -5.49 9.15
N GLY A 393 -19.31 -4.84 9.98
CA GLY A 393 -19.67 -4.17 11.23
C GLY A 393 -19.98 -5.19 12.33
N TYR A 394 -19.57 -4.95 13.58
CA TYR A 394 -19.90 -5.82 14.71
C TYR A 394 -20.60 -5.00 15.79
N VAL A 395 -21.89 -5.28 16.02
CA VAL A 395 -22.69 -4.60 17.04
C VAL A 395 -23.09 -5.62 18.11
N PRO A 396 -22.43 -5.61 19.29
CA PRO A 396 -22.80 -6.48 20.41
C PRO A 396 -24.22 -6.16 20.88
N LEU A 397 -24.95 -7.18 21.31
CA LEU A 397 -26.30 -7.11 21.86
C LEU A 397 -26.33 -7.80 23.23
N PRO A 398 -27.22 -7.38 24.15
CA PRO A 398 -27.46 -8.13 25.37
C PRO A 398 -28.05 -9.52 25.07
N ASP A 399 -27.80 -10.47 25.97
CA ASP A 399 -28.20 -11.89 25.87
C ASP A 399 -29.70 -12.17 26.01
#